data_AF-A0A7Z9PG83-F1
#
_entry.id   AF-A0A7Z9PG83-F1
#
_cell.length_a   1.000
_cell.length_b   1.000
_cell.length_c   1.000
_cell.angle_alpha   90.00
_cell.angle_beta   90.00
_cell.angle_gamma   90.00
#
_symmetry.space_group_name_H-M   'P 1'
#
loop_
_entity.id
_entity.type
_entity.pdbx_description
1 polymer ?
#
loop_
_entity_poly.entity_id
_entity_poly.type
_entity_poly.pdbx_seq_one_letter_code
_entity_poly.pdbx_strand_id
1 'polypeptide(L)'
;MYEKMMNKLTLAPEGGPFVVSALVAAVISGFIGWTTHQPPFQVLALVCTLFAAFCFHFFRDPLRIPPKGDNIILSPADGKVVFVGKVEHDPDLNAPAQQISIFLSLFNVHVNRIPVKGTVKSVKYQKGRFLAAFKEEASKVNEQTSVVIQTRDHLVKVKQIAGILARRILCYLQNGEAVSLGDRFGFIRFGSRTDVVLPLEASISVSVGQKVIGGETIIGELK
;
A
#
# COMPACT_ATOMS: atom_id res chain seq x y z
N MET A 1 1.75 -8.41 25.69
CA MET A 1 1.29 -7.11 25.12
C MET A 1 2.43 -6.10 24.98
N TYR A 2 3.35 -6.03 25.96
CA TYR A 2 4.55 -5.18 25.94
C TYR A 2 5.62 -5.62 24.91
N GLU A 3 5.81 -6.94 24.69
CA GLU A 3 6.75 -7.46 23.68
C GLU A 3 6.36 -7.14 22.22
N LYS A 4 5.06 -7.01 21.91
CA LYS A 4 4.60 -6.57 20.58
C LYS A 4 4.86 -5.08 20.32
N MET A 5 5.13 -4.28 21.35
CA MET A 5 5.50 -2.87 21.23
C MET A 5 7.00 -2.64 21.02
N MET A 6 7.84 -3.67 21.23
CA MET A 6 9.31 -3.54 21.31
C MET A 6 10.07 -3.87 20.02
N ASN A 7 9.43 -4.44 18.99
CA ASN A 7 10.07 -4.59 17.67
C ASN A 7 9.86 -3.33 16.82
N LYS A 8 10.47 -2.22 17.24
CA LYS A 8 10.53 -0.96 16.48
C LYS A 8 11.61 -1.01 15.39
N LEU A 9 11.53 -1.97 14.48
CA LEU A 9 12.00 -1.69 13.12
C LEU A 9 10.77 -1.28 12.31
N THR A 10 10.67 0.02 12.07
CA THR A 10 9.69 0.65 11.17
C THR A 10 10.00 0.33 9.70
N LEU A 11 10.32 -0.92 9.38
CA LEU A 11 10.68 -1.39 8.05
C LEU A 11 9.83 -2.60 7.71
N ALA A 12 9.16 -2.54 6.56
CA ALA A 12 8.44 -3.67 6.01
C ALA A 12 9.43 -4.82 5.71
N PRO A 13 9.09 -6.08 6.01
CA PRO A 13 9.98 -7.23 5.77
C PRO A 13 10.51 -7.33 4.34
N GLU A 14 9.75 -6.82 3.37
CA GLU A 14 10.09 -6.74 1.95
C GLU A 14 11.35 -5.92 1.68
N GLY A 15 11.64 -4.94 2.54
CA GLY A 15 12.77 -4.03 2.41
C GLY A 15 14.06 -4.55 3.00
N GLY A 16 13.98 -5.49 3.96
CA GLY A 16 15.13 -6.03 4.68
C GLY A 16 16.27 -6.49 3.76
N PRO A 17 16.01 -7.38 2.79
CA PRO A 17 17.04 -7.84 1.85
C PRO A 17 17.69 -6.71 1.04
N PHE A 18 16.93 -5.68 0.63
CA PHE A 18 17.46 -4.55 -0.14
C PHE A 18 18.34 -3.64 0.71
N VAL A 19 17.90 -3.31 1.92
CA VAL A 19 18.66 -2.47 2.85
C VAL A 19 19.96 -3.18 3.26
N VAL A 20 19.88 -4.44 3.66
CA VAL A 20 21.06 -5.21 4.12
C VAL A 20 22.07 -5.39 2.99
N SER A 21 21.63 -5.78 1.79
CA SER A 21 22.55 -5.96 0.65
C SER A 21 23.23 -4.64 0.25
N ALA A 22 22.50 -3.52 0.25
CA ALA A 22 23.06 -2.20 -0.04
C ALA A 22 24.08 -1.77 1.03
N LEU A 23 23.79 -2.00 2.31
CA LEU A 23 24.72 -1.69 3.40
C LEU A 23 25.98 -2.56 3.34
N VAL A 24 25.86 -3.86 3.09
CA VAL A 24 27.01 -4.76 2.93
C VAL A 24 27.88 -4.31 1.76
N ALA A 25 27.28 -3.98 0.61
CA ALA A 25 28.01 -3.46 -0.53
C ALA A 25 28.70 -2.12 -0.21
N ALA A 26 28.05 -1.23 0.55
CA ALA A 26 28.63 0.04 0.98
C ALA A 26 29.84 -0.16 1.89
N VAL A 27 29.76 -1.07 2.86
CA VAL A 27 30.86 -1.37 3.79
C VAL A 27 32.05 -1.99 3.05
N ILE A 28 31.81 -2.99 2.19
CA ILE A 28 32.88 -3.66 1.44
C ILE A 28 33.58 -2.67 0.50
N SER A 29 32.81 -1.92 -0.30
CA SER A 29 33.39 -0.92 -1.21
C SER A 29 34.07 0.22 -0.46
N GLY A 30 33.53 0.67 0.67
CA GLY A 30 34.16 1.68 1.52
C GLY A 30 35.49 1.21 2.09
N PHE A 31 35.55 -0.03 2.56
CA PHE A 31 36.78 -0.64 3.08
C PHE A 31 37.86 -0.78 1.99
N ILE A 32 37.49 -1.25 0.79
CA ILE A 32 38.41 -1.32 -0.35
C ILE A 32 38.88 0.08 -0.74
N GLY A 33 37.98 1.05 -0.83
CA GLY A 33 38.31 2.44 -1.18
C GLY A 33 39.18 3.15 -0.16
N TRP A 34 39.06 2.80 1.13
CA TRP A 34 39.91 3.30 2.20
C TRP A 34 41.32 2.69 2.13
N THR A 35 41.42 1.37 1.97
CA THR A 35 42.71 0.64 1.99
C THR A 35 43.53 0.83 0.73
N THR A 36 42.89 0.95 -0.43
CA THR A 36 43.57 1.06 -1.74
C THR A 36 43.71 2.50 -2.23
N HIS A 37 43.06 3.46 -1.56
CA HIS A 37 42.94 4.87 -1.98
C HIS A 37 42.38 5.06 -3.40
N GLN A 38 41.60 4.08 -3.90
CA GLN A 38 41.01 4.12 -5.23
C GLN A 38 39.66 4.86 -5.21
N PRO A 39 39.51 6.01 -5.90
CA PRO A 39 38.28 6.79 -5.89
C PRO A 39 37.01 6.04 -6.35
N PRO A 40 37.04 5.13 -7.35
CA PRO A 40 35.83 4.42 -7.79
C PRO A 40 35.12 3.64 -6.68
N PHE A 41 35.87 3.02 -5.76
CA PHE A 41 35.30 2.27 -4.65
C PHE A 41 34.66 3.18 -3.58
N GLN A 42 35.20 4.39 -3.38
CA GLN A 42 34.60 5.39 -2.49
C GLN A 42 33.29 5.93 -3.06
N VAL A 43 33.25 6.19 -4.38
CA VAL A 43 32.02 6.59 -5.08
C VAL A 43 30.97 5.48 -5.00
N LEU A 44 31.36 4.23 -5.23
CA LEU A 44 30.46 3.08 -5.09
C LEU A 44 29.90 2.97 -3.66
N ALA A 45 30.74 3.15 -2.64
CA ALA A 45 30.31 3.15 -1.24
C ALA A 45 29.25 4.22 -0.96
N LEU A 46 29.46 5.43 -1.48
CA LEU A 46 28.50 6.53 -1.37
C LEU A 46 27.18 6.18 -2.06
N VAL A 47 27.23 5.69 -3.31
CA VAL A 47 26.03 5.30 -4.06
C VAL A 47 25.25 4.21 -3.33
N CYS A 48 25.93 3.17 -2.85
CA CYS A 48 25.30 2.09 -2.07
C CYS A 48 24.70 2.61 -0.75
N THR A 49 25.34 3.57 -0.09
CA THR A 49 24.82 4.19 1.14
C THR A 49 23.55 5.00 0.85
N LEU A 50 23.55 5.82 -0.20
CA LEU A 50 22.37 6.59 -0.63
C LEU A 50 21.22 5.66 -1.04
N PHE A 51 21.54 4.56 -1.73
CA PHE A 51 20.55 3.56 -2.09
C PHE A 51 19.97 2.84 -0.86
N ALA A 52 20.80 2.49 0.12
CA ALA A 52 20.34 1.92 1.40
C ALA A 52 19.39 2.88 2.13
N ALA A 53 19.72 4.18 2.19
CA ALA A 53 18.88 5.21 2.78
C ALA A 53 17.53 5.35 2.04
N PHE A 54 17.56 5.32 0.71
CA PHE A 54 16.35 5.30 -0.11
C PHE A 54 15.48 4.07 0.18
N CYS A 55 16.07 2.87 0.19
CA CYS A 55 15.35 1.64 0.51
C CYS A 55 14.74 1.69 1.91
N PHE A 56 15.48 2.16 2.91
CA PHE A 56 14.97 2.33 4.26
C PHE A 56 13.75 3.26 4.30
N HIS A 57 13.83 4.40 3.61
CA HIS A 57 12.70 5.33 3.52
C HIS A 57 11.51 4.73 2.77
N PHE A 58 11.74 4.08 1.64
CA PHE A 58 10.69 3.56 0.76
C PHE A 58 9.94 2.38 1.39
N PHE A 59 10.66 1.45 2.02
CA PHE A 59 10.08 0.27 2.66
C PHE A 59 9.65 0.53 4.11
N ARG A 60 9.59 1.79 4.55
CA ARG A 60 9.19 2.09 5.93
C ARG A 60 7.76 1.61 6.23
N ASP A 61 7.56 1.11 7.43
CA ASP A 61 6.26 0.70 7.98
C ASP A 61 6.09 1.39 9.35
N PRO A 62 5.67 2.67 9.38
CA PRO A 62 5.48 3.39 10.62
C PRO A 62 4.34 2.75 11.43
N LEU A 63 4.44 2.82 12.75
CA LEU A 63 3.33 2.44 13.62
C LEU A 63 2.13 3.36 13.33
N ARG A 64 0.97 2.75 13.09
CA ARG A 64 -0.30 3.44 12.86
C ARG A 64 -1.26 3.14 14.00
N ILE A 65 -2.01 4.15 14.43
CA ILE A 65 -3.07 3.99 15.44
C ILE A 65 -4.40 4.32 14.77
N PRO A 66 -5.19 3.32 14.36
CA PRO A 66 -6.49 3.55 13.74
C PRO A 66 -7.41 4.33 14.68
N PRO A 67 -8.17 5.31 14.16
CA PRO A 67 -9.18 6.00 14.96
C PRO A 67 -10.27 5.01 15.41
N LYS A 68 -10.91 5.32 16.54
CA LYS A 68 -12.04 4.54 17.03
C LYS A 68 -13.31 4.98 16.31
N GLY A 69 -14.13 4.01 15.95
CA GLY A 69 -15.44 4.24 15.35
C GLY A 69 -16.01 2.93 14.84
N ASP A 70 -17.33 2.78 14.94
CA ASP A 70 -18.04 1.74 14.22
C ASP A 70 -18.35 2.22 12.82
N ASN A 71 -18.37 1.29 11.86
CA ASN A 71 -18.70 1.54 10.45
C ASN A 71 -17.82 2.55 9.69
N ILE A 72 -16.74 3.06 10.30
CA ILE A 72 -15.78 3.92 9.60
C ILE A 72 -15.00 3.15 8.54
N ILE A 73 -14.66 3.86 7.48
CA ILE A 73 -13.84 3.38 6.37
C ILE A 73 -12.54 4.15 6.41
N LEU A 74 -11.41 3.45 6.54
CA LEU A 74 -10.09 4.06 6.52
C LEU A 74 -9.48 4.05 5.13
N SER A 75 -8.59 5.02 4.89
CA SER A 75 -7.72 5.00 3.74
C SER A 75 -6.89 3.71 3.76
N PRO A 76 -6.89 2.90 2.68
CA PRO A 76 -6.07 1.70 2.62
C PRO A 76 -4.59 2.02 2.38
N ALA A 77 -4.25 3.28 2.10
CA ALA A 77 -2.88 3.65 1.76
C ALA A 77 -2.55 5.13 2.05
N ASP A 78 -1.27 5.44 2.18
CA ASP A 78 -0.76 6.81 2.19
C ASP A 78 -0.77 7.37 0.75
N GLY A 79 -1.34 8.54 0.53
CA GLY A 79 -1.33 9.10 -0.81
C GLY A 79 -2.20 10.32 -1.00
N LYS A 80 -2.57 10.54 -2.26
CA LYS A 80 -3.47 11.61 -2.69
C LYS A 80 -4.71 10.99 -3.33
N VAL A 81 -5.89 11.45 -2.94
CA VAL A 81 -7.15 11.06 -3.58
C VAL A 81 -7.15 11.62 -5.02
N VAL A 82 -7.30 10.75 -6.01
CA VAL A 82 -7.29 11.10 -7.44
C VAL A 82 -8.64 10.89 -8.11
N PHE A 83 -9.55 10.14 -7.48
CA PHE A 83 -10.92 9.95 -7.97
C PHE A 83 -11.86 9.69 -6.79
N VAL A 84 -13.06 10.29 -6.88
CA VAL A 84 -14.21 9.99 -6.05
C VAL A 84 -15.42 10.03 -6.98
N GLY A 85 -16.18 8.93 -7.06
CA GLY A 85 -17.32 8.89 -7.97
C GLY A 85 -18.07 7.57 -7.94
N LYS A 86 -19.17 7.52 -8.70
CA LYS A 86 -19.96 6.29 -8.88
C LYS A 86 -19.34 5.39 -9.94
N VAL A 87 -19.53 4.09 -9.76
CA VAL A 87 -19.22 3.04 -10.73
C VAL A 87 -20.52 2.31 -11.00
N GLU A 88 -21.00 2.36 -12.25
CA GLU A 88 -22.32 1.83 -12.64
C GLU A 88 -22.46 0.32 -12.39
N HIS A 89 -21.36 -0.42 -12.56
CA HIS A 89 -21.35 -1.85 -12.28
C HIS A 89 -19.96 -2.30 -11.86
N ASP A 90 -19.86 -2.83 -10.64
CA ASP A 90 -18.67 -3.49 -10.17
C ASP A 90 -18.82 -5.02 -10.28
N PRO A 91 -17.92 -5.74 -10.98
CA PRO A 91 -18.07 -7.17 -11.25
C PRO A 91 -17.91 -8.06 -10.01
N ASP A 92 -17.37 -7.53 -8.91
CA ASP A 92 -17.18 -8.29 -7.67
C ASP A 92 -18.33 -8.03 -6.68
N LEU A 93 -18.91 -6.83 -6.69
CA LEU A 93 -20.07 -6.48 -5.87
C LEU A 93 -21.42 -6.77 -6.58
N ASN A 94 -21.41 -6.95 -7.91
CA ASN A 94 -22.59 -7.14 -8.77
C ASN A 94 -23.67 -6.05 -8.60
N ALA A 95 -23.26 -4.84 -8.29
CA ALA A 95 -24.14 -3.69 -8.07
C ALA A 95 -23.45 -2.39 -8.46
N PRO A 96 -24.21 -1.30 -8.64
CA PRO A 96 -23.62 0.04 -8.64
C PRO A 96 -22.92 0.31 -7.31
N ALA A 97 -21.84 1.07 -7.36
CA ALA A 97 -20.98 1.30 -6.21
C ALA A 97 -20.40 2.71 -6.21
N GLN A 98 -19.85 3.13 -5.08
CA GLN A 98 -18.97 4.29 -5.00
C GLN A 98 -17.51 3.82 -5.04
N GLN A 99 -16.62 4.60 -5.65
CA GLN A 99 -15.19 4.32 -5.68
C GLN A 99 -14.39 5.54 -5.23
N ILE A 100 -13.42 5.29 -4.35
CA ILE A 100 -12.36 6.22 -3.99
C ILE A 100 -11.04 5.64 -4.49
N SER A 101 -10.27 6.44 -5.22
CA SER A 101 -8.95 6.04 -5.71
C SER A 101 -7.87 6.90 -5.11
N ILE A 102 -6.85 6.24 -4.57
CA ILE A 102 -5.73 6.88 -3.89
C ILE A 102 -4.45 6.52 -4.63
N PHE A 103 -3.74 7.54 -5.10
CA PHE A 103 -2.43 7.40 -5.71
C PHE A 103 -1.33 7.53 -4.66
N LEU A 104 -0.44 6.54 -4.62
CA LEU A 104 0.73 6.50 -3.75
C LEU A 104 1.96 6.84 -4.58
N SER A 105 2.58 7.98 -4.32
CA SER A 105 3.86 8.36 -4.92
C SER A 105 5.02 7.54 -4.32
N LEU A 106 6.19 7.60 -4.95
CA LEU A 106 7.42 6.95 -4.46
C LEU A 106 7.82 7.36 -3.03
N PHE A 107 7.37 8.52 -2.56
CA PHE A 107 7.67 9.03 -1.22
C PHE A 107 6.64 8.62 -0.17
N ASN A 108 5.54 7.97 -0.55
CA ASN A 108 4.51 7.51 0.38
C ASN A 108 4.90 6.17 1.04
N VAL A 109 4.22 5.84 2.14
CA VAL A 109 4.28 4.48 2.71
C VAL A 109 3.51 3.55 1.76
N HIS A 110 4.16 2.49 1.33
CA HIS A 110 3.62 1.55 0.34
C HIS A 110 2.98 0.30 0.96
N VAL A 111 3.00 0.21 2.29
CA VAL A 111 2.22 -0.75 3.07
C VAL A 111 0.74 -0.41 2.92
N ASN A 112 -0.08 -1.40 2.58
CA ASN A 112 -1.52 -1.24 2.48
C ASN A 112 -2.23 -1.78 3.73
N ARG A 113 -3.26 -1.05 4.16
CA ARG A 113 -4.01 -1.25 5.40
C ARG A 113 -5.46 -1.59 5.15
N ILE A 114 -6.04 -2.41 6.02
CA ILE A 114 -7.43 -2.85 5.93
C ILE A 114 -8.36 -1.64 6.10
N PRO A 115 -9.23 -1.34 5.11
CA PRO A 115 -10.09 -0.16 5.17
C PRO A 115 -11.31 -0.36 6.07
N VAL A 116 -11.77 -1.60 6.29
CA VAL A 116 -12.95 -1.94 7.11
C VAL A 116 -12.74 -3.25 7.86
N LYS A 117 -13.29 -3.37 9.08
CA LYS A 117 -13.31 -4.65 9.81
C LYS A 117 -14.30 -5.63 9.16
N GLY A 118 -13.98 -6.92 9.15
CA GLY A 118 -14.87 -7.94 8.58
C GLY A 118 -14.17 -9.26 8.28
N THR A 119 -14.74 -10.02 7.35
CA THR A 119 -14.20 -11.31 6.89
C THR A 119 -13.92 -11.26 5.40
N VAL A 120 -12.75 -11.72 4.98
CA VAL A 120 -12.36 -11.76 3.56
C VAL A 120 -13.22 -12.78 2.83
N LYS A 121 -14.05 -12.30 1.89
CA LYS A 121 -14.93 -13.14 1.08
C LYS A 121 -14.22 -13.69 -0.15
N SER A 122 -13.39 -12.88 -0.79
CA SER A 122 -12.57 -13.33 -1.92
C SER A 122 -11.30 -12.51 -2.09
N VAL A 123 -10.24 -13.17 -2.54
CA VAL A 123 -8.99 -12.58 -3.01
C VAL A 123 -8.77 -13.03 -4.45
N LYS A 124 -8.66 -12.09 -5.39
CA LYS A 124 -8.45 -12.38 -6.81
C LYS A 124 -7.22 -11.64 -7.31
N TYR A 125 -6.25 -12.39 -7.81
CA TYR A 125 -5.09 -11.84 -8.50
C TYR A 125 -5.36 -11.83 -10.01
N GLN A 126 -5.04 -10.69 -10.65
CA GLN A 126 -5.09 -10.55 -12.10
C GLN A 126 -3.73 -10.06 -12.59
N LYS A 127 -3.10 -10.89 -13.44
CA LYS A 127 -1.91 -10.47 -14.18
C LYS A 127 -2.28 -9.43 -15.23
N GLY A 128 -1.43 -8.41 -15.42
CA GLY A 128 -1.69 -7.35 -16.37
C GLY A 128 -0.43 -6.62 -16.85
N ARG A 129 -0.65 -5.44 -17.41
CA ARG A 129 0.35 -4.48 -17.87
C ARG A 129 0.80 -3.55 -16.72
N PHE A 130 1.60 -2.55 -17.06
CA PHE A 130 2.16 -1.58 -16.11
C PHE A 130 2.02 -0.16 -16.68
N LEU A 131 0.79 0.30 -16.90
CA LEU A 131 0.51 1.71 -17.23
C LEU A 131 0.69 2.60 -16.00
N ALA A 132 0.79 3.92 -16.20
CA ALA A 132 0.85 4.87 -15.10
C ALA A 132 -0.40 4.76 -14.21
N ALA A 133 -0.21 4.53 -12.91
CA ALA A 133 -1.31 4.22 -11.98
C ALA A 133 -2.31 5.38 -11.78
N PHE A 134 -1.95 6.61 -12.16
CA PHE A 134 -2.86 7.75 -12.14
C PHE A 134 -3.85 7.77 -13.32
N LYS A 135 -3.62 6.96 -14.37
CA LYS A 135 -4.55 6.85 -15.50
C LYS A 135 -5.74 5.97 -15.15
N GLU A 136 -6.91 6.27 -15.71
CA GLU A 136 -8.12 5.49 -15.45
C GLU A 136 -8.03 4.07 -16.00
N GLU A 137 -7.43 3.89 -17.20
CA GLU A 137 -7.33 2.58 -17.85
C GLU A 137 -6.46 1.59 -17.04
N ALA A 138 -5.56 2.10 -16.20
CA ALA A 138 -4.69 1.30 -15.36
C ALA A 138 -5.49 0.30 -14.50
N SER A 139 -6.67 0.70 -14.01
CA SER A 139 -7.53 -0.17 -13.20
C SER A 139 -8.09 -1.40 -13.94
N LYS A 140 -8.09 -1.38 -15.28
CA LYS A 140 -8.63 -2.47 -16.12
C LYS A 140 -7.54 -3.38 -16.64
N VAL A 141 -6.38 -2.83 -16.96
CA VAL A 141 -5.33 -3.55 -17.69
C VAL A 141 -4.09 -3.83 -16.87
N ASN A 142 -3.84 -3.12 -15.77
CA ASN A 142 -2.64 -3.35 -14.99
C ASN A 142 -2.73 -4.60 -14.14
N GLU A 143 -1.57 -5.10 -13.73
CA GLU A 143 -1.49 -6.11 -12.66
C GLU A 143 -2.21 -5.56 -11.41
N GLN A 144 -3.13 -6.35 -10.88
CA GLN A 144 -3.91 -5.97 -9.71
C GLN A 144 -4.26 -7.16 -8.83
N THR A 145 -4.51 -6.87 -7.55
CA THR A 145 -5.14 -7.80 -6.62
C THR A 145 -6.37 -7.14 -6.03
N SER A 146 -7.53 -7.78 -6.16
CA SER A 146 -8.75 -7.36 -5.50
C SER A 146 -9.05 -8.23 -4.29
N VAL A 147 -9.51 -7.59 -3.22
CA VAL A 147 -9.96 -8.24 -1.99
C VAL A 147 -11.35 -7.73 -1.68
N VAL A 148 -12.31 -8.64 -1.57
CA VAL A 148 -13.68 -8.34 -1.12
C VAL A 148 -13.79 -8.72 0.35
N ILE A 149 -14.18 -7.77 1.18
CA ILE A 149 -14.38 -7.91 2.62
C ILE A 149 -15.89 -7.83 2.88
N GLN A 150 -16.43 -8.89 3.49
CA GLN A 150 -17.77 -8.92 4.06
C GLN A 150 -17.72 -8.25 5.43
N THR A 151 -18.33 -7.08 5.54
CA THR A 151 -18.64 -6.45 6.83
C THR A 151 -19.94 -7.05 7.38
N ARG A 152 -20.50 -6.47 8.45
CA ARG A 152 -21.77 -6.95 9.03
C ARG A 152 -22.89 -6.97 7.98
N ASP A 153 -23.07 -5.86 7.27
CA ASP A 153 -24.22 -5.65 6.38
C ASP A 153 -23.81 -5.40 4.92
N HIS A 154 -22.52 -5.12 4.67
CA HIS A 154 -22.04 -4.63 3.37
C HIS A 154 -20.84 -5.38 2.83
N LEU A 155 -20.72 -5.42 1.50
CA LEU A 155 -19.50 -5.80 0.79
C LEU A 155 -18.67 -4.56 0.49
N VAL A 156 -17.40 -4.59 0.88
CA VAL A 156 -16.40 -3.57 0.54
C VAL A 156 -15.28 -4.24 -0.22
N LYS A 157 -14.85 -3.62 -1.33
CA LYS A 157 -13.69 -4.12 -2.07
C LYS A 157 -12.53 -3.15 -1.97
N VAL A 158 -11.33 -3.68 -1.75
CA VAL A 158 -10.07 -2.95 -1.91
C VAL A 158 -9.27 -3.56 -3.06
N LYS A 159 -8.74 -2.73 -3.96
CA LYS A 159 -7.87 -3.17 -5.05
C LYS A 159 -6.50 -2.54 -4.88
N GLN A 160 -5.45 -3.34 -4.99
CA GLN A 160 -4.08 -2.90 -5.19
C GLN A 160 -3.81 -2.92 -6.71
N ILE A 161 -3.36 -1.80 -7.28
CA ILE A 161 -3.13 -1.65 -8.72
C ILE A 161 -1.68 -1.21 -8.95
N ALA A 162 -0.91 -2.05 -9.64
CA ALA A 162 0.48 -1.81 -9.99
C ALA A 162 0.61 -0.62 -10.95
N GLY A 163 1.64 0.21 -10.78
CA GLY A 163 2.03 1.24 -11.74
C GLY A 163 3.19 0.81 -12.66
N ILE A 164 3.75 1.75 -13.42
CA ILE A 164 4.82 1.50 -14.43
C ILE A 164 6.03 0.78 -13.85
N LEU A 165 6.44 1.15 -12.64
CA LEU A 165 7.64 0.63 -11.99
C LEU A 165 7.33 -0.47 -10.98
N ALA A 166 6.06 -0.70 -10.68
CA ALA A 166 5.61 -1.72 -9.77
C ALA A 166 5.77 -3.10 -10.42
N ARG A 167 6.54 -4.01 -9.81
CA ARG A 167 6.76 -5.37 -10.35
C ARG A 167 6.15 -6.48 -9.52
N ARG A 168 5.54 -6.15 -8.38
CA ARG A 168 4.95 -7.13 -7.47
C ARG A 168 3.93 -6.47 -6.56
N ILE A 169 2.73 -7.03 -6.57
CA ILE A 169 1.74 -6.83 -5.53
C ILE A 169 1.90 -7.95 -4.52
N LEU A 170 1.95 -7.60 -3.24
CA LEU A 170 1.90 -8.54 -2.14
C LEU A 170 0.58 -8.34 -1.41
N CYS A 171 -0.23 -9.39 -1.39
CA CYS A 171 -1.42 -9.51 -0.56
C CYS A 171 -1.21 -10.74 0.32
N TYR A 172 -1.35 -10.58 1.63
CA TYR A 172 -1.16 -11.67 2.60
C TYR A 172 -2.47 -12.34 3.00
N LEU A 173 -3.60 -11.76 2.58
CA LEU A 173 -4.92 -12.23 2.96
C LEU A 173 -5.32 -13.51 2.25
N GLN A 174 -6.14 -14.30 2.93
CA GLN A 174 -6.76 -15.50 2.39
C GLN A 174 -8.28 -15.45 2.50
N ASN A 175 -8.99 -16.23 1.69
CA ASN A 175 -10.43 -16.34 1.79
C ASN A 175 -10.83 -16.91 3.15
N GLY A 176 -11.85 -16.32 3.78
CA GLY A 176 -12.35 -16.69 5.10
C GLY A 176 -11.60 -16.04 6.28
N GLU A 177 -10.52 -15.30 6.03
CA GLU A 177 -9.74 -14.66 7.09
C GLU A 177 -10.51 -13.49 7.73
N ALA A 178 -10.53 -13.42 9.07
CA ALA A 178 -11.05 -12.26 9.79
C ALA A 178 -9.99 -11.15 9.84
N VAL A 179 -10.40 -9.92 9.53
CA VAL A 179 -9.51 -8.76 9.42
C VAL A 179 -9.97 -7.62 10.33
N SER A 180 -9.00 -6.97 11.00
CA SER A 180 -9.26 -5.81 11.83
C SER A 180 -8.97 -4.51 11.08
N LEU A 181 -9.67 -3.45 11.47
CA LEU A 181 -9.51 -2.13 10.89
C LEU A 181 -8.06 -1.62 11.03
N GLY A 182 -7.45 -1.17 9.92
CA GLY A 182 -6.11 -0.60 9.91
C GLY A 182 -4.96 -1.60 10.01
N ASP A 183 -5.25 -2.91 10.13
CA ASP A 183 -4.24 -3.95 10.06
C ASP A 183 -3.54 -3.93 8.69
N ARG A 184 -2.28 -4.37 8.67
CA ARG A 184 -1.55 -4.52 7.41
C ARG A 184 -2.06 -5.74 6.67
N PHE A 185 -2.37 -5.58 5.38
CA PHE A 185 -2.80 -6.69 4.53
C PHE A 185 -1.94 -6.91 3.29
N GLY A 186 -1.12 -5.92 2.95
CA GLY A 186 -0.34 -6.00 1.72
C GLY A 186 0.75 -4.97 1.62
N PHE A 187 1.48 -5.05 0.51
CA PHE A 187 2.50 -4.10 0.09
C PHE A 187 2.47 -4.02 -1.44
N ILE A 188 2.59 -2.80 -1.98
CA ILE A 188 2.69 -2.59 -3.42
C ILE A 188 3.87 -1.70 -3.74
N ARG A 189 4.75 -2.09 -4.65
CA ARG A 189 5.99 -1.33 -4.91
C ARG A 189 5.76 -0.23 -5.94
N PHE A 190 6.39 0.93 -5.76
CA PHE A 190 6.72 1.95 -6.76
C PHE A 190 5.54 2.57 -7.52
N GLY A 191 5.01 3.67 -6.99
CA GLY A 191 4.15 4.58 -7.78
C GLY A 191 2.85 3.90 -8.19
N SER A 192 2.03 3.57 -7.21
CA SER A 192 0.89 2.66 -7.34
C SER A 192 -0.43 3.34 -6.99
N ARG A 193 -1.53 2.59 -7.13
CA ARG A 193 -2.86 3.06 -6.77
C ARG A 193 -3.58 2.02 -5.92
N THR A 194 -4.36 2.49 -4.97
CA THR A 194 -5.36 1.67 -4.28
C THR A 194 -6.74 2.22 -4.54
N ASP A 195 -7.67 1.36 -4.92
CA ASP A 195 -9.09 1.69 -5.00
C ASP A 195 -9.83 1.07 -3.82
N VAL A 196 -10.76 1.83 -3.24
CA VAL A 196 -11.79 1.31 -2.34
C VAL A 196 -13.13 1.44 -3.06
N VAL A 197 -13.84 0.34 -3.19
CA VAL A 197 -15.18 0.27 -3.78
C VAL A 197 -16.17 -0.07 -2.67
N LEU A 198 -17.20 0.75 -2.55
CA LEU A 198 -18.13 0.81 -1.44
C LEU A 198 -19.58 0.70 -1.95
N PRO A 199 -20.53 0.25 -1.10
CA PRO A 199 -21.95 0.35 -1.40
C PRO A 199 -22.36 1.79 -1.74
N LEU A 200 -23.44 1.95 -2.51
CA LEU A 200 -23.94 3.27 -2.91
C LEU A 200 -24.38 4.14 -1.73
N GLU A 201 -24.81 3.51 -0.65
CA GLU A 201 -25.35 4.12 0.56
C GLU A 201 -24.24 4.69 1.46
N ALA A 202 -22.98 4.28 1.22
CA ALA A 202 -21.84 4.78 1.97
C ALA A 202 -21.74 6.31 1.84
N SER A 203 -21.33 6.94 2.94
CA SER A 203 -21.01 8.36 2.96
C SER A 203 -19.52 8.54 2.71
N ILE A 204 -19.14 9.49 1.84
CA ILE A 204 -17.74 9.77 1.51
C ILE A 204 -17.35 11.10 2.17
N SER A 205 -16.24 11.10 2.89
CA SER A 205 -15.76 12.25 3.68
C SER A 205 -14.48 12.87 3.13
N VAL A 206 -14.10 12.51 1.90
CA VAL A 206 -12.88 13.01 1.24
C VAL A 206 -13.15 13.55 -0.15
N SER A 207 -12.29 14.48 -0.58
CA SER A 207 -12.35 15.12 -1.90
C SER A 207 -11.13 14.79 -2.74
N VAL A 208 -11.29 14.84 -4.07
CA VAL A 208 -10.15 14.75 -5.01
C VAL A 208 -9.14 15.83 -4.68
N GLY A 209 -7.86 15.44 -4.61
CA GLY A 209 -6.77 16.32 -4.23
C GLY A 209 -6.29 16.16 -2.78
N GLN A 210 -7.13 15.62 -1.90
CA GLN A 210 -6.83 15.47 -0.48
C GLN A 210 -5.71 14.46 -0.24
N LYS A 211 -4.79 14.79 0.67
CA LYS A 211 -3.80 13.84 1.17
C LYS A 211 -4.42 12.98 2.27
N VAL A 212 -4.16 11.68 2.21
CA VAL A 212 -4.68 10.69 3.14
C VAL A 212 -3.56 9.79 3.65
N ILE A 213 -3.73 9.26 4.84
CA ILE A 213 -2.77 8.39 5.53
C ILE A 213 -3.40 7.02 5.74
N GLY A 214 -2.69 5.97 5.32
CA GLY A 214 -3.15 4.59 5.35
C GLY A 214 -3.36 4.12 6.78
N GLY A 215 -4.55 3.58 7.07
CA GLY A 215 -4.94 3.10 8.39
C GLY A 215 -5.19 4.19 9.43
N GLU A 216 -5.24 5.47 9.04
CA GLU A 216 -5.50 6.58 9.98
C GLU A 216 -6.57 7.56 9.46
N THR A 217 -6.52 7.94 8.19
CA THR A 217 -7.51 8.88 7.64
C THR A 217 -8.83 8.19 7.39
N ILE A 218 -9.91 8.68 8.01
CA ILE A 218 -11.28 8.27 7.68
C ILE A 218 -11.64 8.84 6.31
N ILE A 219 -12.06 7.98 5.38
CA ILE A 219 -12.45 8.33 4.01
C ILE A 219 -13.96 8.22 3.77
N GLY A 220 -14.68 7.65 4.72
CA GLY A 220 -16.13 7.53 4.67
C GLY A 220 -16.68 6.69 5.82
N GLU A 221 -17.99 6.45 5.78
CA GLU A 221 -18.71 5.60 6.73
C GLU A 221 -19.75 4.74 6.01
N LEU A 222 -19.88 3.48 6.44
CA LEU A 222 -20.96 2.59 6.05
C LEU A 222 -22.23 2.94 6.84
N LYS A 223 -23.39 2.92 6.18
CA LYS A 223 -24.69 3.21 6.79
C LYS A 223 -25.47 1.95 7.13
#